data_AF-A0A5C6ZTZ2-F1
#
_entry.id   AF-A0A5C6ZTZ2-F1
#
_cell.length_a   1.000
_cell.length_b   1.000
_cell.length_c   1.000
_cell.angle_alpha   90.00
_cell.angle_beta   90.00
_cell.angle_gamma   90.00
#
_symmetry.space_group_name_H-M   'P 1'
#
loop_
_entity.id
_entity.type
_entity.pdbx_description
1 polymer ?
#
loop_
_entity_poly.entity_id
_entity_poly.type
_entity_poly.pdbx_seq_one_letter_code
_entity_poly.pdbx_strand_id
1 'polypeptide(L)'
;MNYRAKIATTLAAAMTALFANAQSLEKAVVRAEPLQYTKDGKFRGCGLNLKLLEDGTTPTLDYITVSVNFWLERPGFALVKTQLKKATMSAGTVKPAGLDRSWARIAGQDPLNQQNLMAGEELAILSTVEINAGMDFIAEVMRSQKEVQVGFFSKGSKLERTFRGIPAWDADGRAALSACFTEFTTRLQATP
;
A
#
# COMPACT_ATOMS: atom_id res chain seq x y z
N MET A 1 16.93 41.93 -47.07
CA MET A 1 17.64 40.63 -47.09
C MET A 1 18.44 40.55 -45.80
N ASN A 2 17.92 39.88 -44.76
CA ASN A 2 18.14 38.46 -44.43
C ASN A 2 19.59 38.14 -44.02
N TYR A 3 19.91 37.43 -42.94
CA TYR A 3 19.22 36.85 -41.78
C TYR A 3 20.38 36.34 -40.88
N ARG A 4 20.22 36.36 -39.55
CA ARG A 4 20.69 35.35 -38.59
C ARG A 4 22.07 34.69 -38.78
N ALA A 5 23.00 34.93 -37.86
CA ALA A 5 23.80 33.89 -37.21
C ALA A 5 24.73 34.51 -36.16
N LYS A 6 25.01 33.76 -35.09
CA LYS A 6 25.98 34.04 -34.00
C LYS A 6 25.41 34.69 -32.73
N ILE A 7 24.33 34.13 -32.20
CA ILE A 7 24.18 33.96 -30.74
C ILE A 7 23.57 32.57 -30.53
N ALA A 8 24.41 31.53 -30.57
CA ALA A 8 23.96 30.16 -30.31
C ALA A 8 25.15 29.29 -29.90
N THR A 9 25.80 29.58 -28.76
CA THR A 9 26.54 28.59 -27.96
C THR A 9 27.13 29.27 -26.72
N THR A 10 26.29 29.56 -25.74
CA THR A 10 26.79 29.78 -24.37
C THR A 10 25.66 29.44 -23.40
N LEU A 11 25.75 28.21 -22.89
CA LEU A 11 25.09 27.70 -21.70
C LEU A 11 23.56 27.51 -21.75
N ALA A 12 23.12 26.61 -22.64
CA ALA A 12 22.02 25.69 -22.34
C ALA A 12 22.42 24.63 -21.28
N ALA A 13 23.19 25.02 -20.26
CA ALA A 13 23.72 24.14 -19.21
C ALA A 13 23.12 24.43 -17.82
N ALA A 14 22.21 25.42 -17.71
CA ALA A 14 21.68 25.87 -16.43
C ALA A 14 20.22 25.47 -16.14
N MET A 15 19.56 24.66 -16.97
CA MET A 15 18.12 24.39 -16.81
C MET A 15 17.69 22.91 -16.70
N THR A 16 18.61 21.94 -16.71
CA THR A 16 18.27 20.51 -16.55
C THR A 16 18.65 19.91 -15.20
N ALA A 17 19.15 20.71 -14.25
CA ALA A 17 19.47 20.26 -12.89
C ALA A 17 18.41 20.62 -11.84
N LEU A 18 17.19 20.98 -12.27
CA LEU A 18 16.06 21.22 -11.38
C LEU A 18 15.22 19.95 -11.26
N PHE A 19 15.49 19.20 -10.20
CA PHE A 19 14.65 18.14 -9.61
C PHE A 19 14.42 16.87 -10.45
N ALA A 20 15.51 16.21 -10.85
CA ALA A 20 15.48 14.75 -10.77
C ALA A 20 15.45 14.40 -9.27
N ASN A 21 14.27 14.43 -8.64
CA ASN A 21 14.06 13.72 -7.38
C ASN A 21 14.45 12.27 -7.68
N ALA A 22 15.61 11.85 -7.16
CA ALA A 22 16.09 10.49 -7.30
C ALA A 22 15.14 9.59 -6.51
N GLN A 23 14.03 9.22 -7.13
CA GLN A 23 13.11 8.21 -6.65
C GLN A 23 13.84 6.87 -6.81
N SER A 24 14.24 6.25 -5.70
CA SER A 24 14.80 4.91 -5.78
C SER A 24 13.66 3.95 -6.14
N LEU A 25 13.80 3.28 -7.28
CA LEU A 25 12.86 2.24 -7.70
C LEU A 25 13.44 0.88 -7.36
N GLU A 26 12.93 0.30 -6.28
CA GLU A 26 13.51 -0.88 -5.66
C GLU A 26 12.61 -2.09 -5.93
N LYS A 27 13.21 -3.14 -6.49
CA LYS A 27 12.50 -4.39 -6.76
C LYS A 27 12.31 -5.15 -5.44
N ALA A 28 11.10 -5.61 -5.21
CA ALA A 28 10.73 -6.33 -4.01
C ALA A 28 10.05 -7.66 -4.34
N VAL A 29 10.28 -8.65 -3.50
CA VAL A 29 9.41 -9.82 -3.39
C VAL A 29 8.17 -9.37 -2.60
N VAL A 30 7.01 -9.37 -3.25
CA VAL A 30 5.74 -8.96 -2.62
C VAL A 30 4.99 -10.22 -2.17
N ARG A 31 4.88 -10.45 -0.87
CA ARG A 31 4.09 -11.54 -0.29
C ARG A 31 2.72 -11.02 0.10
N ALA A 32 1.67 -11.67 -0.41
CA ALA A 32 0.28 -11.38 -0.08
C ALA A 32 -0.21 -12.38 0.97
N GLU A 33 -0.66 -11.86 2.10
CA GLU A 33 -1.16 -12.63 3.24
C GLU A 33 -2.61 -12.22 3.53
N PRO A 34 -3.55 -13.18 3.53
CA PRO A 34 -4.91 -12.90 3.97
C PRO A 34 -4.94 -12.60 5.47
N LEU A 35 -5.78 -11.65 5.86
CA LEU A 35 -6.09 -11.35 7.25
C LEU A 35 -7.58 -11.64 7.50
N GLN A 36 -7.87 -12.28 8.61
CA GLN A 36 -9.22 -12.46 9.12
C GLN A 36 -9.28 -11.96 10.56
N TYR A 37 -10.29 -11.14 10.85
CA TYR A 37 -10.50 -10.57 12.17
C TYR A 37 -11.68 -11.27 12.84
N THR A 38 -11.45 -11.77 14.05
CA THR A 38 -12.48 -12.38 14.90
C THR A 38 -12.52 -11.70 16.27
N LYS A 39 -13.70 -11.66 16.89
CA LYS A 39 -13.91 -11.23 18.27
C LYS A 39 -14.92 -12.17 18.92
N ASP A 40 -14.55 -12.77 20.05
CA ASP A 40 -15.39 -13.72 20.77
C ASP A 40 -15.88 -14.90 19.88
N GLY A 41 -15.00 -15.39 19.01
CA GLY A 41 -15.31 -16.44 18.03
C GLY A 41 -16.18 -16.02 16.86
N LYS A 42 -16.62 -14.75 16.79
CA LYS A 42 -17.45 -14.21 15.71
C LYS A 42 -16.60 -13.49 14.68
N PHE A 43 -16.97 -13.64 13.41
CA PHE A 43 -16.40 -12.87 12.31
C PHE A 43 -16.59 -11.37 12.54
N ARG A 44 -15.51 -10.61 12.37
CA ARG A 44 -15.50 -9.15 12.48
C ARG A 44 -14.95 -8.45 11.25
N GLY A 45 -14.24 -9.14 10.36
CA GLY A 45 -13.62 -8.46 9.25
C GLY A 45 -12.61 -9.28 8.48
N CYS A 46 -12.14 -8.70 7.38
CA CYS A 46 -11.12 -9.26 6.49
C CYS A 46 -10.07 -8.22 6.18
N GLY A 47 -8.92 -8.65 5.69
CA GLY A 47 -7.96 -7.73 5.14
C GLY A 47 -6.92 -8.43 4.29
N LEU A 48 -6.10 -7.61 3.65
CA LEU A 48 -4.94 -8.04 2.89
C LEU A 48 -3.71 -7.37 3.49
N ASN A 49 -2.71 -8.16 3.83
CA ASN A 49 -1.39 -7.67 4.17
C ASN A 49 -0.41 -7.95 3.02
N LEU A 50 0.23 -6.92 2.50
CA LEU A 50 1.31 -7.05 1.54
C LEU A 50 2.64 -6.77 2.22
N LYS A 51 3.52 -7.76 2.28
CA LYS A 51 4.90 -7.60 2.72
C LYS A 51 5.79 -7.43 1.49
N LEU A 52 6.32 -6.23 1.31
CA LEU A 52 7.29 -5.94 0.25
C LEU A 52 8.69 -6.11 0.84
N LEU A 53 9.36 -7.18 0.46
CA LEU A 53 10.69 -7.58 0.92
C LEU A 53 11.72 -7.17 -0.13
N GLU A 54 12.74 -6.41 0.24
CA GLU A 54 13.82 -6.04 -0.67
C GLU A 54 14.52 -7.30 -1.26
N ASP A 55 14.77 -7.30 -2.57
CA ASP A 55 15.36 -8.43 -3.30
C ASP A 55 16.90 -8.51 -3.07
N GLY A 56 17.31 -9.19 -1.99
CA GLY A 56 18.57 -9.92 -1.81
C GLY A 56 19.91 -9.15 -1.76
N THR A 57 20.58 -9.21 -0.59
CA THR A 57 22.03 -9.44 -0.31
C THR A 57 22.40 -8.93 1.09
N THR A 58 21.61 -8.03 1.67
CA THR A 58 21.91 -7.38 2.95
C THR A 58 21.22 -8.13 4.11
N PRO A 59 21.92 -8.39 5.25
CA PRO A 59 21.36 -9.11 6.40
C PRO A 59 20.22 -8.37 7.12
N THR A 60 19.96 -7.11 6.76
CA THR A 60 18.83 -6.31 7.24
C THR A 60 17.76 -6.24 6.15
N LEU A 61 16.78 -7.14 6.21
CA LEU A 61 15.61 -7.06 5.33
C LEU A 61 14.71 -5.92 5.81
N ASP A 62 14.79 -4.77 5.15
CA ASP A 62 13.73 -3.77 5.22
C ASP A 62 12.48 -4.37 4.55
N TYR A 63 11.34 -4.28 5.23
CA TYR A 63 10.07 -4.63 4.62
C TYR A 63 8.99 -3.60 4.91
N ILE A 64 8.15 -3.37 3.91
CA ILE A 64 6.97 -2.52 4.03
C ILE A 64 5.75 -3.42 4.12
N THR A 65 4.91 -3.18 5.11
CA THR A 65 3.58 -3.78 5.20
C THR A 65 2.54 -2.79 4.69
N VAL A 66 1.76 -3.17 3.68
CA VAL A 66 0.51 -2.49 3.33
C VAL A 66 -0.64 -3.35 3.81
N SER A 67 -1.43 -2.86 4.76
CA SER A 67 -2.59 -3.57 5.27
C SER A 67 -3.87 -2.82 4.90
N VAL A 68 -4.76 -3.44 4.12
CA VAL A 68 -6.09 -2.91 3.82
C VAL A 68 -7.11 -3.79 4.54
N ASN A 69 -7.78 -3.25 5.54
CA ASN A 69 -8.61 -4.00 6.48
C ASN A 69 -10.03 -3.48 6.47
N PHE A 70 -10.99 -4.39 6.57
CA PHE A 70 -12.42 -4.14 6.57
C PHE A 70 -12.98 -4.74 7.86
N TRP A 71 -13.71 -3.96 8.65
CA TRP A 71 -14.41 -4.43 9.85
C TRP A 71 -15.90 -4.16 9.75
N LEU A 72 -16.71 -5.14 10.14
CA LEU A 72 -18.14 -4.96 10.30
C LEU A 72 -18.42 -4.34 11.66
N GLU A 73 -19.09 -3.18 11.64
CA GLU A 73 -19.65 -2.54 12.83
C GLU A 73 -21.01 -3.16 13.14
N ARG A 74 -21.90 -3.14 12.15
CA ARG A 74 -23.27 -3.66 12.14
C ARG A 74 -23.68 -3.98 10.69
N PRO A 75 -24.79 -4.70 10.44
CA PRO A 75 -25.24 -4.93 9.07
C PRO A 75 -25.43 -3.59 8.32
N GLY A 76 -24.94 -3.51 7.08
CA GLY A 76 -24.91 -2.28 6.29
C GLY A 76 -23.81 -1.27 6.62
N PHE A 77 -22.98 -1.48 7.65
CA PHE A 77 -21.90 -0.55 8.03
C PHE A 77 -20.57 -1.26 8.26
N ALA A 78 -19.54 -0.79 7.56
CA ALA A 78 -18.18 -1.27 7.73
C ALA A 78 -17.17 -0.12 7.86
N LEU A 79 -16.10 -0.40 8.58
CA LEU A 79 -14.91 0.44 8.65
C LEU A 79 -13.85 -0.14 7.74
N VAL A 80 -13.13 0.73 7.03
CA VAL A 80 -11.92 0.33 6.31
C VAL A 80 -10.72 0.99 6.97
N LYS A 81 -9.52 0.44 6.80
CA LYS A 81 -8.29 1.12 7.20
C LYS A 81 -7.14 0.64 6.35
N THR A 82 -6.44 1.61 5.78
CA THR A 82 -5.16 1.37 5.12
C THR A 82 -4.01 1.76 6.05
N GLN A 83 -3.18 0.79 6.42
CA GLN A 83 -1.95 1.03 7.19
C GLN A 83 -0.72 0.73 6.34
N LEU A 84 0.25 1.65 6.37
CA LEU A 84 1.57 1.42 5.82
C LEU A 84 2.59 1.54 6.95
N LYS A 85 3.45 0.53 7.10
CA LYS A 85 4.49 0.51 8.13
C LYS A 85 5.78 -0.04 7.55
N LYS A 86 6.90 0.46 8.06
CA LYS A 86 8.22 -0.08 7.78
C LYS A 86 8.73 -0.87 8.97
N ALA A 87 9.33 -2.02 8.71
CA ALA A 87 10.05 -2.80 9.70
C ALA A 87 11.41 -3.15 9.12
N THR A 88 12.47 -2.96 9.92
CA THR A 88 13.84 -3.37 9.57
C THR A 88 14.18 -4.59 10.39
N MET A 89 14.43 -5.73 9.75
CA MET A 89 14.86 -6.95 10.46
C MET A 89 16.30 -6.81 10.94
N SER A 90 16.50 -6.20 12.12
CA SER A 90 17.75 -6.26 12.87
C SER A 90 17.61 -7.26 14.02
N ALA A 91 18.14 -8.48 13.85
CA ALA A 91 18.51 -9.46 14.88
C ALA A 91 17.57 -9.78 16.07
N GLY A 92 16.29 -9.38 16.08
CA GLY A 92 15.35 -9.75 17.13
C GLY A 92 14.37 -8.64 17.47
N THR A 93 13.08 -8.96 17.31
CA THR A 93 11.91 -8.13 17.64
C THR A 93 11.90 -6.73 17.03
N VAL A 94 11.42 -6.65 15.79
CA VAL A 94 11.18 -5.38 15.11
C VAL A 94 9.86 -4.78 15.56
N LYS A 95 9.87 -3.53 16.04
CA LYS A 95 8.64 -2.74 16.14
C LYS A 95 8.43 -2.02 14.80
N PRO A 96 7.33 -2.28 14.07
CA PRO A 96 7.01 -1.52 12.87
C PRO A 96 6.93 -0.03 13.20
N ALA A 97 7.69 0.79 12.47
CA ALA A 97 7.66 2.24 12.56
C ALA A 97 6.62 2.80 11.57
N GLY A 98 5.92 3.85 12.00
CA GLY A 98 5.08 4.64 11.11
C GLY A 98 5.91 5.35 10.05
N LEU A 99 5.29 5.60 8.89
CA LEU A 99 5.84 6.36 7.78
C LEU A 99 5.26 7.79 7.80
N ASP A 100 6.04 8.79 7.38
CA ASP A 100 5.56 10.20 7.39
C ASP A 100 4.54 10.43 6.28
N ARG A 101 4.92 10.12 5.03
CA ARG A 101 4.06 10.15 3.84
C ARG A 101 4.23 8.84 3.10
N SER A 102 3.13 8.18 2.78
CA SER A 102 3.18 6.90 2.06
C SER A 102 1.89 6.62 1.29
N TRP A 103 2.04 5.90 0.19
CA TRP A 103 0.96 5.49 -0.70
C TRP A 103 1.24 4.08 -1.25
N ALA A 104 0.19 3.37 -1.64
CA ALA A 104 0.24 2.11 -2.36
C ALA A 104 -0.65 2.19 -3.60
N ARG A 105 -0.26 1.59 -4.72
CA ARG A 105 -1.12 1.51 -5.91
C ARG A 105 -0.87 0.23 -6.70
N ILE A 106 -1.84 -0.14 -7.51
CA ILE A 106 -1.62 -1.03 -8.65
C ILE A 106 -1.07 -0.18 -9.79
N ALA A 107 -0.04 -0.66 -10.50
CA ALA A 107 0.53 0.07 -11.62
C ALA A 107 -0.55 0.50 -12.63
N GLY A 108 -0.62 1.81 -12.91
CA GLY A 108 -1.63 2.41 -13.78
C GLY A 108 -2.96 2.79 -13.10
N GLN A 109 -3.06 2.68 -11.76
CA GLN A 109 -4.23 3.10 -10.99
C GLN A 109 -3.88 4.22 -10.00
N ASP A 110 -4.93 4.86 -9.48
CA ASP A 110 -4.81 5.90 -8.45
C ASP A 110 -4.26 5.32 -7.13
N PRO A 111 -3.51 6.13 -6.36
CA PRO A 111 -2.91 5.67 -5.12
C PRO A 111 -3.93 5.57 -3.97
N LEU A 112 -3.84 4.45 -3.26
CA LEU A 112 -4.36 4.27 -1.92
C LEU A 112 -3.39 4.88 -0.90
N ASN A 113 -3.79 5.95 -0.22
CA ASN A 113 -2.96 6.63 0.76
C ASN A 113 -3.07 5.97 2.14
N GLN A 114 -2.04 6.14 2.98
CA GLN A 114 -2.15 5.79 4.40
C GLN A 114 -3.27 6.61 5.03
N GLN A 115 -4.21 5.92 5.70
CA GLN A 115 -5.21 6.57 6.51
C GLN A 115 -4.69 6.64 7.95
N ASN A 116 -4.29 7.84 8.34
CA ASN A 116 -3.92 8.12 9.73
C ASN A 116 -5.20 8.09 10.57
N LEU A 117 -5.54 6.92 11.12
CA LEU A 117 -6.59 6.89 12.13
C LEU A 117 -6.15 7.74 13.33
N MET A 118 -6.98 8.72 13.68
CA MET A 118 -6.84 9.48 14.91
C MET A 118 -7.01 8.57 16.13
N ALA A 119 -6.28 8.88 17.20
CA ALA A 119 -6.46 8.23 18.48
C ALA A 119 -7.83 8.63 19.06
N GLY A 120 -8.71 7.66 19.31
CA GLY A 120 -9.97 7.86 20.05
C GLY A 120 -11.27 7.62 19.27
N GLU A 121 -11.25 7.25 17.99
CA GLU A 121 -12.50 7.14 17.21
C GLU A 121 -13.01 5.70 17.08
N GLU A 122 -13.91 5.32 18.00
CA GLU A 122 -14.84 4.19 17.85
C GLU A 122 -15.92 4.44 16.77
N LEU A 123 -15.84 5.52 15.99
CA LEU A 123 -16.84 5.94 15.00
C LEU A 123 -16.25 6.60 13.74
N ALA A 124 -15.01 6.29 13.36
CA ALA A 124 -14.41 6.82 12.12
C ALA A 124 -15.08 6.19 10.88
N ILE A 125 -16.27 6.66 10.52
CA ILE A 125 -16.98 6.26 9.30
C ILE A 125 -16.10 6.67 8.11
N LEU A 126 -15.43 5.70 7.52
CA LEU A 126 -14.86 5.92 6.20
C LEU A 126 -15.99 6.08 5.19
N SER A 127 -15.76 6.99 4.25
CA SER A 127 -16.70 7.24 3.16
C SER A 127 -16.84 5.99 2.28
N THR A 128 -18.01 5.80 1.67
CA THR A 128 -18.25 4.72 0.68
C THR A 128 -17.20 4.69 -0.43
N VAL A 129 -16.64 5.84 -0.78
CA VAL A 129 -15.55 5.99 -1.76
C VAL A 129 -14.29 5.25 -1.31
N GLU A 130 -13.91 5.34 -0.04
CA GLU A 130 -12.72 4.68 0.51
C GLU A 130 -12.92 3.17 0.63
N ILE A 131 -14.15 2.73 0.92
CA ILE A 131 -14.51 1.31 0.90
C ILE A 131 -14.34 0.74 -0.51
N ASN A 132 -14.89 1.42 -1.52
CA ASN A 132 -14.79 0.98 -2.91
C ASN A 132 -13.32 0.95 -3.38
N ALA A 133 -12.54 2.00 -3.09
CA ALA A 133 -11.13 2.03 -3.45
C ALA A 133 -10.32 0.88 -2.81
N GLY A 134 -10.59 0.56 -1.54
CA GLY A 134 -9.96 -0.58 -0.87
C GLY A 134 -10.37 -1.92 -1.47
N MET A 135 -11.65 -2.10 -1.81
CA MET A 135 -12.17 -3.30 -2.44
C MET A 135 -11.56 -3.52 -3.82
N ASP A 136 -11.49 -2.47 -4.63
CA ASP A 136 -10.89 -2.49 -5.97
C ASP A 136 -9.41 -2.84 -5.89
N PHE A 137 -8.68 -2.23 -4.95
CA PHE A 137 -7.28 -2.55 -4.72
C PHE A 137 -7.08 -4.03 -4.40
N ILE A 138 -7.85 -4.59 -3.46
CA ILE A 138 -7.74 -6.01 -3.10
C ILE A 138 -8.12 -6.92 -4.26
N ALA A 139 -9.20 -6.61 -4.99
CA ALA A 139 -9.65 -7.38 -6.14
C ALA A 139 -8.56 -7.44 -7.23
N GLU A 140 -7.86 -6.33 -7.48
CA GLU A 140 -6.75 -6.26 -8.42
C GLU A 140 -5.53 -7.08 -7.93
N VAL A 141 -5.21 -7.04 -6.63
CA VAL A 141 -4.14 -7.88 -6.05
C VAL A 141 -4.50 -9.36 -6.17
N MET A 142 -5.74 -9.75 -5.91
CA MET A 142 -6.21 -11.14 -6.03
C MET A 142 -6.07 -11.68 -7.46
N ARG A 143 -6.17 -10.82 -8.48
CA ARG A 143 -5.93 -11.21 -9.87
C ARG A 143 -4.45 -11.50 -10.18
N SER A 144 -3.49 -11.02 -9.39
CA SER A 144 -2.03 -11.24 -9.50
C SER A 144 -1.44 -11.15 -10.91
N GLN A 145 -1.81 -10.13 -11.67
CA GLN A 145 -1.20 -9.89 -12.99
C GLN A 145 -0.53 -8.53 -13.10
N LYS A 146 -0.65 -7.70 -12.06
CA LYS A 146 -0.16 -6.33 -12.06
C LYS A 146 0.83 -6.12 -10.93
N GLU A 147 1.78 -5.22 -11.20
CA GLU A 147 2.77 -4.78 -10.24
C GLU A 147 2.09 -3.89 -9.17
N VAL A 148 2.30 -4.19 -7.90
CA VAL A 148 2.01 -3.28 -6.79
C VAL A 148 3.21 -2.37 -6.61
N GLN A 149 2.96 -1.08 -6.44
CA GLN A 149 3.97 -0.08 -6.12
C GLN A 149 3.63 0.59 -4.79
N VAL A 150 4.64 0.79 -3.96
CA VAL A 150 4.49 1.42 -2.65
C VAL A 150 5.56 2.50 -2.50
N GLY A 151 5.14 3.75 -2.49
CA GLY A 151 6.01 4.89 -2.24
C GLY A 151 5.95 5.34 -0.79
N PHE A 152 7.09 5.68 -0.22
CA PHE A 152 7.17 6.16 1.16
C PHE A 152 8.38 7.08 1.40
N PHE A 153 8.23 7.93 2.41
CA PHE A 153 9.32 8.69 3.02
C PHE A 153 9.67 8.06 4.36
N SER A 154 10.94 7.68 4.54
CA SER A 154 11.45 7.35 5.88
C SER A 154 11.46 8.61 6.75
N LYS A 155 11.23 8.47 8.05
CA LYS A 155 11.16 9.61 8.98
C LYS A 155 12.39 10.51 8.87
N GLY A 156 12.18 11.79 8.57
CA GLY A 156 13.26 12.78 8.39
C GLY A 156 14.03 12.71 7.06
N SER A 157 13.68 11.78 6.17
CA SER A 157 14.22 11.73 4.81
C SER A 157 13.52 12.72 3.90
N LYS A 158 14.27 13.38 3.01
CA LYS A 158 13.73 14.20 1.92
C LYS A 158 13.50 13.41 0.63
N LEU A 159 14.01 12.18 0.56
CA LEU A 159 13.92 11.31 -0.61
C LEU A 159 12.80 10.29 -0.43
N GLU A 160 12.01 10.13 -1.50
CA GLU A 160 10.99 9.10 -1.62
C GLU A 160 11.62 7.80 -2.10
N ARG A 161 11.33 6.71 -1.41
CA ARG A 161 11.66 5.34 -1.85
C ARG A 161 10.41 4.71 -2.42
N THR A 162 10.55 3.91 -3.47
CA THR A 162 9.41 3.17 -4.05
C THR A 162 9.76 1.70 -4.21
N PHE A 163 9.01 0.85 -3.52
CA PHE A 163 9.08 -0.60 -3.68
C PHE A 163 8.10 -1.05 -4.75
N ARG A 164 8.49 -2.04 -5.55
CA ARG A 164 7.61 -2.61 -6.56
C ARG A 164 7.77 -4.12 -6.72
N GLY A 165 6.67 -4.80 -7.01
CA GLY A 165 6.69 -6.20 -7.40
C GLY A 165 5.30 -6.79 -7.61
N ILE A 166 5.25 -8.02 -8.13
CA ILE A 166 4.00 -8.73 -8.37
C ILE A 166 3.62 -9.52 -7.11
N PRO A 167 2.39 -9.38 -6.58
CA PRO A 167 1.94 -10.12 -5.41
C PRO A 167 1.99 -11.64 -5.62
N ALA A 168 2.78 -12.30 -4.78
CA ALA A 168 2.85 -13.75 -4.66
C ALA A 168 1.98 -14.22 -3.48
N TRP A 169 1.23 -15.30 -3.69
CA TRP A 169 0.37 -15.91 -2.69
C TRP A 169 0.94 -17.24 -2.23
N ASP A 170 0.69 -17.58 -0.98
CA ASP A 170 0.84 -18.95 -0.50
C ASP A 170 -0.27 -19.84 -1.07
N ALA A 171 -0.09 -21.17 -1.02
CA ALA A 171 -0.92 -22.16 -1.72
C ALA A 171 -2.44 -21.94 -1.53
N ASP A 172 -2.85 -21.62 -0.31
CA ASP A 172 -4.27 -21.42 0.04
C ASP A 172 -4.64 -19.95 0.26
N GLY A 173 -3.67 -19.03 0.22
CA GLY A 173 -3.86 -17.65 0.67
C GLY A 173 -4.93 -16.90 -0.12
N ARG A 174 -4.97 -17.13 -1.44
CA ARG A 174 -5.96 -16.48 -2.33
C ARG A 174 -7.37 -17.01 -2.09
N ALA A 175 -7.52 -18.32 -1.85
CA ALA A 175 -8.80 -18.94 -1.54
C ALA A 175 -9.32 -18.49 -0.17
N ALA A 176 -8.45 -18.44 0.83
CA ALA A 176 -8.79 -17.93 2.17
C ALA A 176 -9.27 -16.47 2.13
N LEU A 177 -8.58 -15.60 1.37
CA LEU A 177 -9.03 -14.22 1.21
C LEU A 177 -10.39 -14.14 0.52
N SER A 178 -10.59 -14.90 -0.55
CA SER A 178 -11.85 -14.94 -1.28
C SER A 178 -13.02 -15.39 -0.39
N ALA A 179 -12.82 -16.42 0.42
CA ALA A 179 -13.82 -16.90 1.37
C ALA A 179 -14.14 -15.83 2.42
N CYS A 180 -13.11 -15.18 2.97
CA CYS A 180 -13.28 -14.09 3.92
C CYS A 180 -14.11 -12.95 3.32
N PHE A 181 -13.75 -12.46 2.12
CA PHE A 181 -14.48 -11.36 1.48
C PHE A 181 -15.91 -11.74 1.11
N THR A 182 -16.16 -12.99 0.75
CA THR A 182 -17.52 -13.49 0.51
C THR A 182 -18.35 -13.43 1.79
N GLU A 183 -17.79 -13.84 2.93
CA GLU A 183 -18.46 -13.72 4.23
C GLU A 183 -18.69 -12.25 4.61
N PHE A 184 -17.70 -11.39 4.40
CA PHE A 184 -17.80 -9.95 4.66
C PHE A 184 -18.94 -9.31 3.87
N THR A 185 -18.98 -9.48 2.55
CA THR A 185 -20.01 -8.87 1.69
C THR A 185 -21.40 -9.42 1.99
N THR A 186 -21.51 -10.73 2.25
CA THR A 186 -22.78 -11.36 2.66
C THR A 186 -23.33 -10.74 3.93
N ARG A 187 -22.49 -10.57 4.96
CA ARG A 187 -22.90 -9.96 6.24
C ARG A 187 -23.13 -8.45 6.13
N LEU A 188 -22.43 -7.77 5.23
CA LEU A 188 -22.64 -6.35 4.96
C LEU A 188 -24.01 -6.10 4.31
N GLN A 189 -24.44 -7.00 3.43
CA GLN A 189 -25.73 -6.94 2.73
C GLN A 189 -26.91 -7.52 3.51
N ALA A 190 -26.66 -8.23 4.61
CA ALA A 190 -27.72 -8.77 5.44
C ALA A 190 -28.58 -7.62 6.00
N THR A 191 -29.88 -7.63 5.70
CA THR A 191 -30.82 -6.68 6.29
C THR A 191 -30.96 -6.97 7.79
N PRO A 192 -30.94 -5.95 8.67
CA PRO A 192 -31.21 -6.13 10.10
C PRO A 192 -32.56 -6.80 10.39
#